data_AF-A0A194W5A8-F1
#
_entry.id   AF-A0A194W5A8-F1
#
_cell.length_a   1.000
_cell.length_b   1.000
_cell.length_c   1.000
_cell.angle_alpha   90.00
_cell.angle_beta   90.00
_cell.angle_gamma   90.00
#
_symmetry.space_group_name_H-M   'P 1'
#
loop_
_entity.id
_entity.type
_entity.pdbx_description
1 polymer ?
#
loop_
_entity_poly.entity_id
_entity_poly.type
_entity_poly.pdbx_seq_one_letter_code
_entity_poly.pdbx_strand_id
1 'polypeptide(L)'
;MGGAAYVPVINQNLNPSYLESQRPVFNKDNALLLTPLDAYLLLSIHAYSSCKTRPGLEIFGPNLITSLHDLAAKVCTAGIVCPEEVVGQPPAAVPAWESWIIAEAKRRTVYCVYLFEDLYNHEHGADSYLGEELGLLLAPASKWVWQAKNKESFAVEFSDWTKAWGGGRFFVIAEFWPKEAEDMVGNLAAEEWHGKREERISRYSETVDEFGMFLLAICTATFA
;
A
#
# COMPACT_ATOMS: atom_id res chain seq x y z
N MET A 1 -26.77 22.02 0.86
CA MET A 1 -27.06 20.81 0.05
C MET A 1 -26.06 19.76 0.47
N GLY A 2 -26.54 18.66 1.05
CA GLY A 2 -25.69 17.67 1.70
C GLY A 2 -24.79 16.97 0.69
N GLY A 3 -23.48 17.21 0.80
CA GLY A 3 -22.49 16.35 0.18
C GLY A 3 -22.58 15.00 0.86
N ALA A 4 -22.95 13.96 0.10
CA ALA A 4 -22.71 12.60 0.54
C ALA A 4 -21.21 12.50 0.78
N ALA A 5 -20.81 12.35 2.04
CA ALA A 5 -19.42 12.08 2.39
C ALA A 5 -19.01 10.83 1.62
N TYR A 6 -18.07 10.98 0.69
CA TYR A 6 -17.38 9.84 0.10
C TYR A 6 -16.77 9.05 1.24
N VAL A 7 -17.30 7.86 1.50
CA VAL A 7 -16.70 6.90 2.42
C VAL A 7 -15.84 6.00 1.55
N PRO A 8 -14.50 6.12 1.58
CA PRO A 8 -13.64 5.34 0.70
C PRO A 8 -13.84 3.85 0.97
N VAL A 9 -14.00 3.06 -0.09
CA VAL A 9 -14.19 1.60 -0.02
C VAL A 9 -13.01 0.92 0.71
N ILE A 10 -11.81 1.50 0.64
CA ILE A 10 -10.62 1.00 1.35
C ILE A 10 -10.77 1.15 2.87
N ASN A 11 -11.46 2.18 3.36
CA ASN A 11 -11.65 2.44 4.78
C ASN A 11 -12.58 1.38 5.43
N GLN A 12 -13.55 0.87 4.68
CA GLN A 12 -14.35 -0.30 5.09
C GLN A 12 -13.53 -1.59 5.07
N ASN A 13 -12.53 -1.68 4.18
CA ASN A 13 -11.73 -2.88 3.99
C ASN A 13 -10.61 -3.08 5.02
N LEU A 14 -10.37 -2.10 5.89
CA LEU A 14 -9.22 -2.07 6.81
C LEU A 14 -9.60 -2.01 8.29
N ASN A 15 -10.89 -2.11 8.62
CA ASN A 15 -11.30 -2.41 9.99
C ASN A 15 -10.61 -3.74 10.40
N PRO A 16 -9.93 -3.85 11.55
CA PRO A 16 -9.26 -5.09 11.98
C PRO A 16 -10.17 -6.32 11.90
N SER A 17 -11.45 -6.15 12.25
CA SER A 17 -12.47 -7.20 12.11
C SER A 17 -12.86 -7.51 10.65
N TYR A 18 -12.76 -6.52 9.74
CA TYR A 18 -12.92 -6.73 8.31
C TYR A 18 -11.69 -7.40 7.68
N LEU A 19 -10.47 -6.99 8.03
CA LEU A 19 -9.22 -7.64 7.63
C LEU A 19 -9.16 -9.11 8.08
N GLU A 20 -9.62 -9.41 9.30
CA GLU A 20 -9.75 -10.78 9.79
C GLU A 20 -10.80 -11.62 9.06
N SER A 21 -11.85 -10.98 8.52
CA SER A 21 -12.93 -11.63 7.75
C SER A 21 -12.65 -11.73 6.25
N GLN A 22 -11.82 -10.85 5.72
CA GLN A 22 -11.30 -10.83 4.35
C GLN A 22 -10.11 -11.77 4.18
N ARG A 23 -10.12 -12.96 4.81
CA ARG A 23 -9.07 -13.97 4.58
C ARG A 23 -8.99 -14.22 3.07
N PRO A 24 -7.94 -13.79 2.35
CA PRO A 24 -7.83 -14.12 0.95
C PRO A 24 -7.32 -15.54 0.93
N VAL A 25 -8.23 -16.48 0.83
CA VAL A 25 -7.88 -17.80 0.32
C VAL A 25 -7.49 -17.57 -1.12
N PHE A 26 -6.27 -17.97 -1.48
CA PHE A 26 -5.80 -17.91 -2.85
C PHE A 26 -6.86 -18.48 -3.79
N ASN A 27 -7.40 -17.61 -4.63
CA ASN A 27 -8.20 -17.99 -5.78
C ASN A 27 -7.49 -17.45 -7.02
N LYS A 28 -7.28 -18.32 -8.02
CA LYS A 28 -6.75 -17.92 -9.34
C LYS A 28 -7.58 -16.80 -9.97
N ASP A 29 -8.87 -16.74 -9.67
CA ASP A 29 -9.76 -15.67 -10.15
C ASP A 29 -9.36 -14.29 -9.58
N ASN A 30 -8.76 -14.25 -8.38
CA ASN A 30 -8.28 -13.01 -7.76
C ASN A 30 -7.01 -12.48 -8.44
N ALA A 31 -6.23 -13.35 -9.08
CA ALA A 31 -5.08 -12.95 -9.90
C ALA A 31 -5.53 -12.20 -11.17
N LEU A 32 -6.67 -12.62 -11.74
CA LEU A 32 -7.23 -12.01 -12.95
C LEU A 32 -7.76 -10.60 -12.73
N LEU A 33 -7.99 -10.18 -11.48
CA LEU A 33 -8.44 -8.81 -11.16
C LEU A 33 -7.29 -7.80 -11.15
N LEU A 34 -6.05 -8.24 -10.97
CA LEU A 34 -4.88 -7.36 -11.03
C LEU A 34 -4.59 -6.91 -12.46
N THR A 35 -4.74 -7.81 -13.45
CA THR A 35 -4.42 -7.52 -14.86
C THR A 35 -5.17 -6.31 -15.43
N PRO A 36 -6.51 -6.15 -15.26
CA PRO A 36 -7.22 -4.95 -15.70
C PRO A 36 -6.72 -3.68 -15.02
N LEU A 37 -6.41 -3.74 -13.72
CA LEU A 37 -5.91 -2.58 -12.98
C LEU A 37 -4.54 -2.15 -13.50
N ASP A 38 -3.60 -3.09 -13.64
CA ASP A 38 -2.26 -2.82 -14.18
C ASP A 38 -2.34 -2.22 -15.60
N ALA A 39 -3.14 -2.82 -16.47
CA ALA A 39 -3.31 -2.33 -17.84
C ALA A 39 -3.93 -0.93 -17.88
N TYR A 40 -4.97 -0.69 -17.08
CA TYR A 40 -5.63 0.61 -17.04
C TYR A 40 -4.71 1.69 -16.45
N LEU A 41 -3.93 1.37 -15.42
CA LEU A 41 -2.92 2.27 -14.83
C LEU A 41 -1.82 2.63 -15.83
N LEU A 42 -1.27 1.65 -16.56
CA LEU A 42 -0.25 1.91 -17.58
C LEU A 42 -0.78 2.79 -18.72
N LEU A 43 -2.01 2.52 -19.18
CA LEU A 43 -2.67 3.35 -20.19
C LEU A 43 -2.95 4.77 -19.67
N SER A 44 -3.29 4.89 -18.39
CA SER A 44 -3.51 6.18 -17.72
C SER A 44 -2.24 7.01 -17.63
N ILE A 45 -1.12 6.41 -17.25
CA ILE A 45 0.20 7.04 -17.24
C ILE A 45 0.59 7.51 -18.65
N HIS A 46 0.36 6.65 -19.66
CA HIS A 46 0.62 7.01 -21.05
C HIS A 46 -0.27 8.17 -21.53
N ALA A 47 -1.55 8.17 -21.15
CA ALA A 47 -2.49 9.25 -21.46
C ALA A 47 -2.04 10.57 -20.82
N TYR A 48 -1.65 10.56 -19.55
CA TYR A 48 -1.10 11.73 -18.86
C TYR A 48 0.13 12.30 -19.61
N SER A 49 1.11 11.45 -19.94
CA SER A 49 2.29 11.86 -20.71
C SER A 49 1.93 12.43 -22.08
N SER A 50 0.90 11.88 -22.74
CA SER A 50 0.42 12.37 -24.03
C SER A 50 -0.24 13.75 -23.91
N CYS A 51 -1.04 13.98 -22.87
CA CYS A 51 -1.70 15.27 -22.63
C CYS A 51 -0.68 16.39 -22.40
N LYS A 52 0.44 16.10 -21.71
CA LYS A 52 1.53 17.05 -21.50
C LYS A 52 2.24 17.49 -22.79
N THR A 53 2.24 16.64 -23.82
CA THR A 53 2.89 16.93 -25.11
C THR A 53 1.91 17.42 -26.18
N ARG A 54 0.60 17.25 -25.97
CA ARG A 54 -0.47 17.58 -26.92
C ARG A 54 -1.58 18.40 -26.25
N PRO A 55 -1.49 19.74 -26.29
CA PRO A 55 -2.54 20.61 -25.76
C PRO A 55 -3.90 20.32 -26.41
N GLY A 56 -4.96 20.20 -25.61
CA GLY A 56 -6.34 19.97 -26.09
C GLY A 56 -6.80 18.50 -26.11
N LEU A 57 -5.95 17.55 -25.71
CA LEU A 57 -6.33 16.16 -25.53
C LEU A 57 -6.91 15.94 -24.11
N GLU A 58 -8.23 16.03 -23.94
CA GLU A 58 -8.90 15.86 -22.63
C GLU A 58 -9.10 14.38 -22.26
N ILE A 59 -8.05 13.56 -22.35
CA ILE A 59 -8.10 12.13 -21.94
C ILE A 59 -7.80 11.97 -20.45
N PHE A 60 -6.98 12.85 -19.88
CA PHE A 60 -6.66 12.86 -18.46
C PHE A 60 -7.64 13.77 -17.71
N GLY A 61 -8.55 13.18 -16.94
CA GLY A 61 -9.61 13.90 -16.23
C GLY A 61 -10.22 13.07 -15.10
N PRO A 62 -11.20 13.62 -14.37
CA PRO A 62 -11.75 13.01 -13.16
C PRO A 62 -12.27 11.58 -13.38
N ASN A 63 -12.93 11.31 -14.51
CA ASN A 63 -13.52 10.00 -14.82
C ASN A 63 -12.46 8.88 -14.92
N LEU A 64 -11.25 9.21 -15.37
CA LEU A 64 -10.15 8.28 -15.47
C LEU A 64 -9.65 7.91 -14.06
N ILE A 65 -9.48 8.92 -13.20
CA ILE A 65 -9.10 8.70 -11.79
C ILE A 65 -10.18 7.89 -11.08
N THR A 66 -11.46 8.24 -11.20
CA THR A 66 -12.56 7.47 -10.63
C THR A 66 -12.53 6.00 -11.08
N SER A 67 -12.26 5.74 -12.37
CA SER A 67 -12.17 4.38 -12.91
C SER A 67 -10.99 3.60 -12.33
N LEU A 68 -9.85 4.25 -12.11
CA LEU A 68 -8.69 3.64 -11.42
C LEU A 68 -9.05 3.24 -9.99
N HIS A 69 -9.70 4.14 -9.25
CA HIS A 69 -10.11 3.86 -7.86
C HIS A 69 -11.18 2.77 -7.78
N ASP A 70 -12.13 2.71 -8.71
CA ASP A 70 -13.12 1.63 -8.79
C ASP A 70 -12.46 0.26 -9.03
N LEU A 71 -11.43 0.21 -9.87
CA LEU A 71 -10.65 -1.01 -10.10
C LEU A 71 -9.79 -1.37 -8.88
N ALA A 72 -9.12 -0.39 -8.27
CA ALA A 72 -8.32 -0.58 -7.06
C ALA A 72 -9.19 -1.10 -5.91
N ALA A 73 -10.40 -0.55 -5.73
CA ALA A 73 -11.37 -1.01 -4.76
C ALA A 73 -11.75 -2.48 -4.99
N LYS A 74 -12.04 -2.88 -6.23
CA LYS A 74 -12.32 -4.29 -6.57
C LYS A 74 -11.13 -5.20 -6.24
N VAL A 75 -9.91 -4.78 -6.57
CA VAL A 75 -8.68 -5.51 -6.23
C VAL A 75 -8.52 -5.66 -4.72
N CYS A 76 -8.79 -4.60 -3.95
CA CYS A 76 -8.75 -4.61 -2.48
C CYS A 76 -9.79 -5.56 -1.89
N THR A 77 -11.04 -5.51 -2.36
CA THR A 77 -12.14 -6.39 -1.90
C THR A 77 -11.93 -7.86 -2.25
N ALA A 78 -11.05 -8.15 -3.22
CA ALA A 78 -10.65 -9.51 -3.57
C ALA A 78 -9.44 -10.00 -2.75
N GLY A 79 -9.00 -9.22 -1.77
CA GLY A 79 -7.92 -9.55 -0.86
C GLY A 79 -6.53 -9.17 -1.37
N ILE A 80 -5.76 -8.54 -0.48
CA ILE A 80 -4.42 -7.99 -0.73
C ILE A 80 -3.42 -8.31 0.39
N VAL A 81 -3.76 -9.20 1.34
CA VAL A 81 -2.90 -9.61 2.48
C VAL A 81 -3.02 -11.10 2.71
N CYS A 82 -1.91 -11.84 2.82
CA CYS A 82 -1.96 -13.25 3.16
C CYS A 82 -2.32 -13.45 4.64
N PRO A 83 -3.03 -14.53 5.02
CA PRO A 83 -3.35 -14.83 6.42
C PRO A 83 -2.14 -14.83 7.35
N GLU A 84 -0.99 -15.29 6.85
CA GLU A 84 0.29 -15.34 7.55
C GLU A 84 0.92 -13.96 7.79
N GLU A 85 0.44 -12.93 7.10
CA GLU A 85 0.88 -11.55 7.28
C GLU A 85 0.05 -10.78 8.35
N VAL A 86 -1.03 -11.39 8.88
CA VAL A 86 -1.92 -10.75 9.86
C VAL A 86 -1.39 -10.96 11.29
N VAL A 87 -1.37 -9.87 12.06
CA VAL A 87 -0.92 -9.83 13.46
C VAL A 87 -1.74 -10.81 14.32
N GLY A 88 -1.06 -11.60 15.15
CA GLY A 88 -1.72 -12.51 16.11
C GLY A 88 -1.92 -13.94 15.61
N GLN A 89 -1.52 -14.25 14.38
CA GLN A 89 -1.35 -15.64 13.93
C GLN A 89 0.04 -16.18 14.33
N PRO A 90 0.20 -17.51 14.52
CA PRO A 90 1.47 -18.09 14.92
C PRO A 90 2.59 -17.72 13.93
N PRO A 91 3.80 -17.33 14.40
CA PRO A 91 4.90 -16.82 13.58
C PRO A 91 5.60 -17.88 12.69
N ALA A 92 4.95 -19.00 12.40
CA ALA A 92 5.60 -20.19 11.84
C ALA A 92 5.17 -20.54 10.40
N ALA A 93 4.11 -19.96 9.85
CA ALA A 93 3.67 -20.30 8.50
C ALA A 93 4.25 -19.31 7.49
N VAL A 94 5.07 -19.82 6.57
CA VAL A 94 5.44 -19.11 5.34
C VAL A 94 4.23 -19.20 4.40
N PRO A 95 3.71 -18.09 3.86
CA PRO A 95 2.59 -18.13 2.93
C PRO A 95 2.99 -18.87 1.64
N ALA A 96 2.02 -19.38 0.90
CA ALA A 96 2.31 -19.92 -0.44
C ALA A 96 2.87 -18.78 -1.33
N TRP A 97 4.05 -19.00 -1.93
CA TRP A 97 4.76 -17.98 -2.72
C TRP A 97 3.87 -17.35 -3.80
N GLU A 98 3.11 -18.15 -4.55
CA GLU A 98 2.20 -17.65 -5.59
C GLU A 98 1.08 -16.77 -5.04
N SER A 99 0.66 -17.01 -3.81
CA SER A 99 -0.38 -16.19 -3.17
C SER A 99 0.21 -14.88 -2.67
N TRP A 100 1.37 -14.97 -2.05
CA TRP A 100 2.07 -13.82 -1.49
C TRP A 100 2.51 -12.84 -2.59
N ILE A 101 3.10 -13.33 -3.69
CA ILE A 101 3.57 -12.46 -4.76
C ILE A 101 2.43 -11.68 -5.41
N ILE A 102 1.24 -12.29 -5.52
CA ILE A 102 0.04 -11.62 -6.04
C ILE A 102 -0.48 -10.60 -5.03
N ALA A 103 -0.53 -10.94 -3.74
CA ALA A 103 -0.95 -10.01 -2.70
C ALA A 103 -0.04 -8.77 -2.66
N GLU A 104 1.27 -8.97 -2.67
CA GLU A 104 2.27 -7.89 -2.70
C GLU A 104 2.19 -7.07 -3.99
N ALA A 105 2.03 -7.71 -5.15
CA ALA A 105 1.83 -7.01 -6.41
C ALA A 105 0.58 -6.14 -6.39
N LYS A 106 -0.55 -6.65 -5.88
CA LYS A 106 -1.77 -5.87 -5.71
C LYS A 106 -1.56 -4.66 -4.81
N ARG A 107 -0.90 -4.82 -3.66
CA ARG A 107 -0.59 -3.70 -2.75
C ARG A 107 0.23 -2.63 -3.46
N ARG A 108 1.30 -3.03 -4.14
CA ARG A 108 2.16 -2.12 -4.91
C ARG A 108 1.41 -1.39 -6.02
N THR A 109 0.55 -2.07 -6.77
CA THR A 109 -0.30 -1.43 -7.79
C THR A 109 -1.30 -0.46 -7.17
N VAL A 110 -1.92 -0.80 -6.05
CA VAL A 110 -2.81 0.11 -5.30
C VAL A 110 -2.05 1.37 -4.87
N TYR A 111 -0.82 1.25 -4.34
CA TYR A 111 0.01 2.42 -4.03
C TYR A 111 0.26 3.29 -5.26
N CYS A 112 0.56 2.70 -6.42
CA CYS A 112 0.74 3.47 -7.65
C CYS A 112 -0.53 4.22 -8.07
N VAL A 113 -1.73 3.68 -7.84
CA VAL A 113 -2.99 4.37 -8.13
C VAL A 113 -3.12 5.64 -7.30
N TYR A 114 -2.88 5.54 -5.99
CA TYR A 114 -2.95 6.69 -5.08
C TYR A 114 -1.88 7.75 -5.40
N LEU A 115 -0.65 7.32 -5.71
CA LEU A 115 0.40 8.25 -6.13
C LEU A 115 0.06 8.97 -7.45
N PHE A 116 -0.67 8.29 -8.34
CA PHE A 116 -1.12 8.88 -9.60
C PHE A 116 -2.31 9.84 -9.40
N GLU A 117 -3.19 9.57 -8.45
CA GLU A 117 -4.20 10.52 -7.98
C GLU A 117 -3.56 11.75 -7.34
N ASP A 118 -2.56 11.58 -6.48
CA ASP A 118 -1.82 12.70 -5.86
C ASP A 118 -1.22 13.63 -6.92
N LEU A 119 -0.67 13.06 -8.00
CA LEU A 119 -0.20 13.84 -9.16
C LEU A 119 -1.34 14.57 -9.86
N TYR A 120 -2.49 13.92 -10.06
CA TYR A 120 -3.67 14.55 -10.63
C TYR A 120 -4.14 15.73 -9.77
N ASN A 121 -4.24 15.54 -8.45
CA ASN A 121 -4.69 16.56 -7.51
C ASN A 121 -3.75 17.78 -7.51
N HIS A 122 -2.44 17.53 -7.46
CA HIS A 122 -1.42 18.58 -7.51
C HIS A 122 -1.55 19.45 -8.77
N GLU A 123 -1.73 18.85 -9.94
CA GLU A 123 -1.88 19.56 -11.22
C GLU A 123 -3.16 20.42 -11.29
N HIS A 124 -4.17 20.08 -10.49
CA HIS A 124 -5.44 20.81 -10.42
C HIS A 124 -5.54 21.72 -9.19
N GLY A 125 -4.44 21.91 -8.46
CA GLY A 125 -4.38 22.76 -7.27
C GLY A 125 -5.22 22.26 -6.10
N ALA A 126 -5.50 20.95 -6.06
CA ALA A 126 -6.07 20.28 -4.90
C ALA A 126 -4.95 19.75 -4.01
N ASP A 127 -5.23 19.63 -2.71
CA ASP A 127 -4.28 19.04 -1.78
C ASP A 127 -4.06 17.54 -2.10
N SER A 128 -2.82 17.10 -2.00
CA SER A 128 -2.42 15.70 -2.19
C SER A 128 -2.11 15.09 -0.84
N TYR A 129 -2.95 14.17 -0.39
CA TYR A 129 -2.71 13.37 0.80
C TYR A 129 -2.74 11.91 0.37
N LEU A 130 -1.61 11.19 0.51
CA LEU A 130 -1.62 9.74 0.31
C LEU A 130 -2.66 9.16 1.27
N GLY A 131 -3.78 8.71 0.72
CA GLY A 131 -5.04 8.59 1.45
C GLY A 131 -4.89 7.96 2.84
N GLU A 132 -5.51 8.56 3.85
CA GLU A 132 -5.52 8.01 5.22
C GLU A 132 -6.01 6.56 5.24
N GLU A 133 -6.86 6.22 4.29
CA GLU A 133 -7.32 4.87 4.04
C GLU A 133 -6.21 3.89 3.71
N LEU A 134 -5.02 4.28 3.25
CA LEU A 134 -3.91 3.34 3.06
C LEU A 134 -3.14 3.05 4.35
N GLY A 135 -3.40 3.80 5.43
CA GLY A 135 -2.53 3.85 6.60
C GLY A 135 -2.30 2.50 7.30
N LEU A 136 -3.32 1.63 7.29
CA LEU A 136 -3.23 0.31 7.92
C LEU A 136 -2.70 -0.78 6.97
N LEU A 137 -2.44 -0.45 5.71
CA LEU A 137 -1.91 -1.41 4.75
C LEU A 137 -0.42 -1.64 5.00
N LEU A 138 0.03 -2.88 4.76
CA LEU A 138 1.43 -3.27 4.90
C LEU A 138 2.30 -2.51 3.93
N ALA A 139 3.34 -1.86 4.42
CA ALA A 139 4.36 -1.26 3.57
C ALA A 139 5.02 -2.33 2.68
N PRO A 140 5.56 -1.95 1.50
CA PRO A 140 6.24 -2.88 0.62
C PRO A 140 7.27 -3.73 1.35
N ALA A 141 7.26 -5.03 1.10
CA ALA A 141 8.13 -5.97 1.79
C ALA A 141 9.61 -5.76 1.43
N SER A 142 10.50 -6.48 2.13
CA SER A 142 11.93 -6.42 1.81
C SER A 142 12.22 -6.84 0.37
N LYS A 143 13.28 -6.25 -0.19
CA LYS A 143 13.77 -6.52 -1.55
C LYS A 143 14.01 -8.00 -1.78
N TRP A 144 14.58 -8.69 -0.79
CA TRP A 144 14.95 -10.10 -0.90
C TRP A 144 13.73 -11.01 -1.00
N VAL A 145 12.68 -10.73 -0.21
CA VAL A 145 11.41 -11.46 -0.28
C VAL A 145 10.70 -11.19 -1.60
N TRP A 146 10.64 -9.93 -2.04
CA TRP A 146 10.01 -9.54 -3.31
C TRP A 146 10.70 -10.14 -4.54
N GLN A 147 12.04 -10.20 -4.53
CA GLN A 147 12.85 -10.67 -5.67
C GLN A 147 13.17 -12.17 -5.62
N ALA A 148 12.62 -12.90 -4.65
CA ALA A 148 12.79 -14.34 -4.57
C ALA A 148 12.30 -15.03 -5.85
N LYS A 149 13.16 -15.87 -6.46
CA LYS A 149 12.93 -16.43 -7.80
C LYS A 149 12.13 -17.73 -7.81
N ASN A 150 12.00 -18.36 -6.66
CA ASN A 150 11.33 -19.64 -6.49
C ASN A 150 10.85 -19.82 -5.05
N LYS A 151 10.04 -20.85 -4.82
CA LYS A 151 9.42 -21.13 -3.51
C LYS A 151 10.44 -21.36 -2.41
N GLU A 152 11.55 -22.00 -2.73
CA GLU A 152 12.59 -22.37 -1.77
C GLU A 152 13.31 -21.12 -1.25
N SER A 153 13.77 -20.26 -2.17
CA SER A 153 14.37 -18.96 -1.81
C SER A 153 13.38 -18.07 -1.10
N PHE A 154 12.13 -18.00 -1.57
CA PHE A 154 11.08 -17.22 -0.92
C PHE A 154 10.87 -17.64 0.53
N ALA A 155 10.81 -18.94 0.82
CA ALA A 155 10.57 -19.42 2.17
C ALA A 155 11.69 -19.05 3.14
N VAL A 156 12.95 -19.08 2.68
CA VAL A 156 14.11 -18.63 3.46
C VAL A 156 14.02 -17.14 3.74
N GLU A 157 13.90 -16.32 2.69
CA GLU A 157 13.88 -14.86 2.80
C GLU A 157 12.69 -14.37 3.63
N PHE A 158 11.50 -14.96 3.43
CA PHE A 158 10.30 -14.60 4.20
C PHE A 158 10.44 -14.95 5.68
N SER A 159 11.02 -16.11 5.99
CA SER A 159 11.28 -16.53 7.37
C SER A 159 12.25 -15.57 8.07
N ASP A 160 13.34 -15.20 7.40
CA ASP A 160 14.36 -14.32 7.97
C ASP A 160 13.85 -12.88 8.10
N TRP A 161 13.11 -12.38 7.12
CA TRP A 161 12.40 -11.11 7.20
C TRP A 161 11.42 -11.09 8.39
N THR A 162 10.60 -12.12 8.57
CA THR A 162 9.65 -12.21 9.68
C THR A 162 10.34 -12.25 11.05
N LYS A 163 11.47 -12.98 11.16
CA LYS A 163 12.29 -12.99 12.39
C LYS A 163 12.84 -11.60 12.71
N ALA A 164 13.28 -10.84 11.71
CA ALA A 164 13.78 -9.47 11.89
C ALA A 164 12.69 -8.51 12.45
N TRP A 165 11.42 -8.79 12.19
CA TRP A 165 10.28 -8.08 12.78
C TRP A 165 9.80 -8.66 14.12
N GLY A 166 10.55 -9.61 14.69
CA GLY A 166 10.33 -10.13 16.05
C GLY A 166 9.05 -10.94 16.23
N GLY A 167 8.48 -11.47 15.14
CA GLY A 167 7.15 -12.10 15.17
C GLY A 167 6.01 -11.16 15.60
N GLY A 168 6.29 -9.85 15.62
CA GLY A 168 5.31 -8.81 15.90
C GLY A 168 4.59 -8.34 14.63
N ARG A 169 3.98 -7.15 14.70
CA ARG A 169 3.33 -6.54 13.54
C ARG A 169 4.35 -6.11 12.48
N PHE A 170 4.08 -6.46 11.22
CA PHE A 170 4.78 -5.91 10.06
C PHE A 170 4.61 -4.38 9.99
N PHE A 171 5.47 -3.73 9.21
CA PHE A 171 5.48 -2.28 9.04
C PHE A 171 4.31 -1.84 8.16
N VAL A 172 3.58 -0.79 8.55
CA VAL A 172 2.42 -0.26 7.79
C VAL A 172 2.68 1.15 7.26
N ILE A 173 1.96 1.55 6.20
CA ILE A 173 2.15 2.84 5.53
C ILE A 173 1.98 4.04 6.47
N ALA A 174 1.04 3.99 7.42
CA ALA A 174 0.85 5.09 8.37
C ALA A 174 2.09 5.38 9.22
N GLU A 175 2.98 4.41 9.38
CA GLU A 175 4.25 4.61 10.08
C GLU A 175 5.22 5.49 9.27
N PHE A 176 5.01 5.70 7.95
CA PHE A 176 5.77 6.69 7.17
C PHE A 176 5.35 8.13 7.43
N TRP A 177 4.10 8.37 7.82
CA TRP A 177 3.62 9.72 8.02
C TRP A 177 4.24 10.31 9.28
N PRO A 178 4.68 11.58 9.24
CA PRO A 178 5.22 12.28 10.40
C PRO A 178 4.15 12.65 11.45
N LYS A 179 2.98 11.97 11.45
CA LYS A 179 1.81 12.29 12.30
C LYS A 179 2.25 12.67 13.72
N GLU A 180 1.75 13.82 14.15
CA GLU A 180 1.90 14.41 15.47
C GLU A 180 1.44 13.40 16.54
N ALA A 181 2.36 12.56 17.00
CA ALA A 181 2.12 11.62 18.11
C ALA A 181 1.79 12.37 19.42
N GLU A 182 2.11 13.67 19.45
CA GLU A 182 1.82 14.58 20.54
C GLU A 182 0.31 14.71 20.81
N ASP A 183 -0.52 14.79 19.77
CA ASP A 183 -1.96 15.06 19.89
C ASP A 183 -2.77 13.86 20.43
N MET A 184 -2.25 12.63 20.33
CA MET A 184 -2.96 11.41 20.74
C MET A 184 -2.39 10.70 21.98
N VAL A 185 -1.10 10.86 22.30
CA VAL A 185 -0.43 10.03 23.32
C VAL A 185 0.26 10.85 24.42
N GLY A 186 0.37 12.18 24.27
CA GLY A 186 1.04 13.07 25.23
C GLY A 186 2.57 12.96 25.19
N ASN A 187 3.28 14.03 25.58
CA ASN A 187 4.69 14.25 25.21
C ASN A 187 5.68 13.11 25.52
N LEU A 188 5.65 12.50 26.71
CA LEU A 188 6.59 11.41 27.06
C LEU A 188 6.32 10.13 26.26
N ALA A 189 5.05 9.83 25.97
CA ALA A 189 4.69 8.69 25.16
C ALA A 189 4.83 8.98 23.66
N ALA A 190 4.75 10.25 23.25
CA ALA A 190 5.09 10.71 21.92
C ALA A 190 6.59 10.51 21.66
N GLU A 191 7.50 10.91 22.56
CA GLU A 191 8.95 10.67 22.42
C GLU A 191 9.28 9.17 22.32
N GLU A 192 8.67 8.33 23.18
CA GLU A 192 8.85 6.87 23.12
C GLU A 192 8.29 6.28 21.81
N TRP A 193 7.16 6.80 21.32
CA TRP A 193 6.58 6.42 20.04
C TRP A 193 7.46 6.86 18.87
N HIS A 194 8.01 8.06 18.90
CA HIS A 194 8.91 8.60 17.88
C HIS A 194 10.19 7.77 17.81
N GLY A 195 10.83 7.46 18.95
CA GLY A 195 12.02 6.60 18.97
C GLY A 195 11.74 5.19 18.41
N LYS A 196 10.61 4.59 18.78
CA LYS A 196 10.18 3.29 18.23
C LYS A 196 9.86 3.35 16.73
N ARG A 197 9.27 4.46 16.26
CA ARG A 197 8.97 4.68 14.84
C ARG A 197 10.25 4.84 14.03
N GLU A 198 11.19 5.68 14.48
CA GLU A 198 12.47 5.90 13.79
C GLU A 198 13.29 4.61 13.70
N GLU A 199 13.35 3.82 14.77
CA GLU A 199 14.01 2.50 14.76
C GLU A 199 13.37 1.58 13.71
N ARG A 200 12.03 1.55 13.63
CA ARG A 200 11.30 0.73 12.67
C ARG A 200 11.46 1.23 11.23
N ILE A 201 11.52 2.56 11.00
CA ILE A 201 11.83 3.14 9.69
C ILE A 201 13.26 2.79 9.28
N SER A 202 14.23 2.88 10.20
CA SER A 202 15.63 2.48 9.94
C SER A 202 15.67 1.02 9.48
N ARG A 203 15.08 0.11 10.25
CA ARG A 203 14.99 -1.32 9.91
C ARG A 203 14.29 -1.57 8.58
N TYR A 204 13.22 -0.84 8.30
CA TYR A 204 12.53 -0.91 7.01
C TYR A 204 13.46 -0.51 5.85
N SER A 205 14.11 0.65 5.97
CA SER A 205 14.98 1.24 4.94
C SER A 205 16.22 0.39 4.62
N GLU A 206 16.71 -0.40 5.58
CA GLU A 206 17.86 -1.29 5.39
C GLU A 206 17.59 -2.44 4.40
N THR A 207 16.32 -2.83 4.22
CA THR A 207 15.98 -4.06 3.50
C THR A 207 15.03 -3.87 2.33
N VAL A 208 14.33 -2.73 2.27
CA VAL A 208 13.35 -2.44 1.22
C VAL A 208 14.02 -2.19 -0.14
N ASP A 209 13.26 -2.39 -1.21
CA ASP A 209 13.68 -2.06 -2.57
C ASP A 209 13.46 -0.56 -2.92
N GLU A 210 13.82 -0.22 -4.15
CA GLU A 210 13.75 1.14 -4.67
C GLU A 210 12.31 1.68 -4.70
N PHE A 211 11.32 0.80 -4.88
CA PHE A 211 9.90 1.17 -4.86
C PHE A 211 9.45 1.58 -3.45
N GLY A 212 9.78 0.79 -2.43
CA GLY A 212 9.42 1.13 -1.07
C GLY A 212 10.20 2.33 -0.51
N MET A 213 11.46 2.53 -0.93
CA MET A 213 12.18 3.77 -0.63
C MET A 213 11.51 5.00 -1.25
N PHE A 214 11.05 4.89 -2.51
CA PHE A 214 10.31 5.96 -3.17
C PHE A 214 9.00 6.28 -2.43
N LEU A 215 8.26 5.25 -2.00
CA LEU A 215 7.03 5.43 -1.24
C LEU A 215 7.28 6.10 0.11
N LEU A 216 8.33 5.68 0.84
CA LEU A 216 8.77 6.33 2.09
C LEU A 216 9.10 7.81 1.85
N ALA A 217 9.87 8.13 0.80
CA ALA A 217 10.25 9.51 0.48
C ALA A 217 9.04 10.39 0.16
N ILE A 218 8.07 9.88 -0.61
CA ILE A 218 6.85 10.63 -0.89
C ILE A 218 6.02 10.83 0.38
N CYS A 219 5.75 9.76 1.13
CA CYS A 219 4.91 9.84 2.33
C CYS A 219 5.50 10.77 3.41
N THR A 220 6.83 10.88 3.46
CA THR A 220 7.51 11.81 4.37
C THR A 220 7.52 13.25 3.84
N ALA A 221 7.44 13.46 2.51
CA ALA A 221 7.42 14.80 1.92
C ALA A 221 6.02 15.40 1.77
N THR A 222 4.98 14.59 1.53
CA THR A 222 3.59 15.05 1.36
C THR A 222 2.86 15.33 2.66
N PHE A 223 3.33 14.77 3.77
CA PHE A 223 2.77 14.99 5.11
C PHE A 223 3.70 15.81 6.04
N ALA A 224 4.81 16.34 5.51
CA ALA A 224 5.73 17.22 6.25
C ALA A 224 5.33 18.69 6.23
#